data_AF-A0AAN2BJ37-F1
#
_entry.id   AF-A0AAN2BJ37-F1
#
_cell.length_a   1.000
_cell.length_b   1.000
_cell.length_c   1.000
_cell.angle_alpha   90.00
_cell.angle_beta   90.00
_cell.angle_gamma   90.00
#
_symmetry.space_group_name_H-M   'P 1'
#
loop_
_entity.id
_entity.type
_entity.pdbx_description
1 polymer ?
#
loop_
_entity_poly.entity_id
_entity_poly.type
_entity_poly.pdbx_seq_one_letter_code
_entity_poly.pdbx_strand_id
1 'polypeptide(L)'
;MNDRNWMLNPSAIRSAKECIQLVKKELGVKLLLSHPEFIQMLHEYVELTESQELNTAYGKLVSFAGAGNVIKSLKSKEATIVEFKANGTDAAPSEQETTTPSDDEMVTYGNKQFPRWREGKEFSGLYRGQPNYT
;
A
#
# COMPACT_ATOMS: atom_id res chain seq x y z
N MET A 1 3.99 22.26 -8.16
CA MET A 1 5.38 21.81 -7.95
C MET A 1 6.00 22.56 -6.77
N ASN A 2 5.39 22.52 -5.58
CA ASN A 2 5.89 23.28 -4.42
C ASN A 2 5.97 22.41 -3.15
N ASP A 3 6.17 21.11 -3.35
CA ASP A 3 5.98 20.08 -2.33
C ASP A 3 7.27 19.77 -1.55
N ARG A 4 8.25 20.68 -1.58
CA ARG A 4 9.54 20.57 -0.89
C ARG A 4 9.86 21.75 0.04
N ASN A 5 8.87 22.55 0.41
CA ASN A 5 9.08 23.68 1.33
C ASN A 5 9.73 23.25 2.66
N TRP A 6 9.51 21.99 3.07
CA TRP A 6 10.15 21.39 4.24
C TRP A 6 11.66 21.18 4.08
N MET A 7 12.19 21.02 2.87
CA MET A 7 13.63 20.88 2.62
C MET A 7 14.41 22.18 2.88
N LEU A 8 13.71 23.32 3.00
CA LEU A 8 14.31 24.60 3.40
C LEU A 8 14.46 24.70 4.93
N ASN A 9 13.79 23.83 5.70
CA ASN A 9 13.87 23.83 7.15
C ASN A 9 15.01 22.90 7.63
N PRO A 10 16.04 23.43 8.31
CA PRO A 10 17.17 22.63 8.78
C PRO A 10 16.75 21.55 9.79
N SER A 11 15.69 21.78 10.57
CA SER A 11 15.15 20.79 11.50
C SER A 11 14.55 19.59 10.77
N ALA A 12 13.83 19.84 9.68
CA ALA A 12 13.25 18.77 8.87
C ALA A 12 14.35 17.94 8.18
N ILE A 13 15.43 18.59 7.71
CA ILE A 13 16.59 17.90 7.13
C ILE A 13 17.27 17.01 8.17
N ARG A 14 17.37 17.43 9.44
CA ARG A 14 17.92 16.59 10.52
C ARG A 14 17.07 15.34 10.74
N SER A 15 15.75 15.49 10.86
CA SER A 15 14.83 14.35 10.99
C SER A 15 14.88 13.42 9.77
N ALA A 16 15.00 13.96 8.56
CA ALA A 16 15.14 13.13 7.35
C ALA A 16 16.46 12.34 7.34
N LYS A 17 17.57 12.93 7.77
CA LYS A 17 18.86 12.24 7.89
C LYS A 17 18.82 11.13 8.94
N GLU A 18 18.14 11.38 10.06
CA GLU A 18 17.91 10.38 11.11
C GLU A 18 17.13 9.18 10.55
N CYS A 19 16.05 9.43 9.81
CA CYS A 19 15.29 8.39 9.12
C CYS A 19 16.17 7.58 8.14
N ILE A 20 17.01 8.25 7.34
CA ILE A 20 17.93 7.58 6.40
C ILE A 20 18.92 6.67 7.14
N GLN A 21 19.44 7.12 8.28
CA GLN A 21 20.36 6.30 9.07
C GLN A 21 19.68 5.08 9.67
N LEU A 22 18.45 5.23 10.18
CA LEU A 22 17.66 4.12 10.70
C LEU A 22 17.32 3.11 9.60
N VAL A 23 16.84 3.55 8.44
CA VAL A 23 16.59 2.67 7.28
C VAL A 23 17.86 1.93 6.86
N LYS A 24 19.01 2.62 6.84
CA LYS A 24 20.29 1.99 6.52
C LYS A 24 20.70 0.94 7.56
N LYS A 25 20.42 1.17 8.84
CA LYS A 25 20.74 0.25 9.94
C LYS A 25 19.85 -1.00 9.89
N GLU A 26 18.55 -0.82 9.67
CA GLU A 26 17.56 -1.91 9.69
C GLU A 26 17.56 -2.73 8.39
N LEU A 27 17.55 -2.06 7.23
CA LEU A 27 17.38 -2.70 5.92
C LEU A 27 18.69 -2.82 5.13
N GLY A 28 19.76 -2.15 5.55
CA GLY A 28 21.01 -2.07 4.77
C GLY A 28 20.92 -1.19 3.52
N VAL A 29 19.77 -0.53 3.29
CA VAL A 29 19.49 0.26 2.08
C VAL A 29 19.88 1.73 2.29
N LYS A 30 20.56 2.31 1.30
CA LYS A 30 20.93 3.73 1.32
C LYS A 30 19.87 4.57 0.59
N LEU A 31 19.02 5.26 1.33
CA LEU A 31 18.07 6.21 0.75
C LEU A 31 18.71 7.57 0.42
N LEU A 32 18.31 8.15 -0.71
CA LEU A 32 18.75 9.47 -1.15
C LEU A 32 17.67 10.52 -0.90
N LEU A 33 18.05 11.58 -0.19
CA LEU A 33 17.15 12.71 0.11
C LEU A 33 16.66 13.44 -1.14
N SER A 34 17.45 13.44 -2.23
CA SER A 34 17.12 14.10 -3.49
C SER A 34 16.03 13.39 -4.29
N HIS A 35 15.65 12.17 -3.90
CA HIS A 35 14.66 11.38 -4.63
C HIS A 35 13.27 12.02 -4.53
N PRO A 36 12.53 12.20 -5.64
CA PRO A 36 11.19 12.79 -5.60
C PRO A 36 10.21 11.99 -4.75
N GLU A 37 10.37 10.66 -4.71
CA GLU A 37 9.54 9.74 -3.90
C GLU A 37 10.18 9.41 -2.54
N PHE A 38 11.10 10.23 -2.04
CA PHE A 38 11.80 9.97 -0.77
C PHE A 38 10.84 9.70 0.38
N ILE A 39 9.83 10.55 0.56
CA ILE A 39 8.84 10.42 1.65
C ILE A 39 8.00 9.15 1.50
N GLN A 40 7.64 8.80 0.26
CA GLN A 40 6.83 7.62 -0.02
C GLN A 40 7.59 6.33 0.23
N MET A 41 8.82 6.22 -0.30
CA MET A 41 9.67 5.06 -0.01
C MET A 41 9.93 4.93 1.49
N LEU A 42 10.18 6.06 2.17
CA LEU A 42 10.39 6.05 3.61
C LEU A 42 9.16 5.52 4.37
N HIS A 43 7.95 5.91 3.96
CA HIS A 43 6.72 5.39 4.52
C HIS A 43 6.59 3.88 4.34
N GLU A 44 6.86 3.36 3.14
CA GLU A 44 6.85 1.92 2.85
C GLU A 44 7.85 1.16 3.73
N TYR A 45 9.04 1.72 3.96
CA TYR A 45 10.01 1.10 4.87
C TYR A 45 9.60 1.14 6.34
N VAL A 46 8.91 2.20 6.76
CA VAL A 46 8.35 2.28 8.12
C VAL A 46 7.30 1.19 8.31
N GLU A 47 6.42 0.99 7.34
CA GLU A 47 5.41 -0.09 7.37
C GLU A 47 6.04 -1.48 7.33
N LEU A 48 7.10 -1.67 6.54
CA LEU A 48 7.77 -2.97 6.41
C LEU A 48 8.56 -3.36 7.66
N THR A 49 9.21 -2.40 8.33
CA THR A 49 10.09 -2.68 9.47
C THR A 49 9.40 -2.61 10.83
N GLU A 50 8.24 -1.96 10.90
CA GLU A 50 7.46 -1.71 12.14
C GLU A 50 8.29 -1.14 13.30
N SER A 51 9.46 -0.55 13.01
CA SER A 51 10.40 -0.06 14.01
C SER A 51 9.86 1.21 14.67
N GLN A 52 9.74 1.18 16.00
CA GLN A 52 9.23 2.31 16.78
C GLN A 52 10.11 3.56 16.64
N GLU A 53 11.44 3.39 16.56
CA GLU A 53 12.39 4.49 16.38
C GLU A 53 12.18 5.18 15.03
N LEU A 54 12.06 4.37 13.97
CA LEU A 54 11.85 4.86 12.61
C LEU A 54 10.48 5.55 12.47
N ASN A 55 9.43 4.99 13.07
CA ASN A 55 8.09 5.58 13.06
C ASN A 55 8.07 6.94 13.80
N THR A 56 8.75 7.02 14.94
CA THR A 56 8.87 8.29 15.69
C THR A 56 9.60 9.36 14.90
N ALA A 57 10.71 9.01 14.25
CA ALA A 57 11.47 9.94 13.41
C ALA A 57 10.67 10.36 12.16
N TYR A 58 9.97 9.41 11.54
CA TYR A 58 9.09 9.65 10.40
C TYR A 58 7.93 10.59 10.76
N GLY A 59 7.26 10.40 11.89
CA GLY A 59 6.18 11.29 12.35
C GLY A 59 6.64 12.74 12.55
N LYS A 60 7.85 12.95 13.08
CA LYS A 60 8.47 14.28 13.17
C LYS A 60 8.68 14.89 11.78
N LEU A 61 9.21 14.11 10.85
CA LEU A 61 9.43 14.56 9.48
C LEU A 61 8.11 14.92 8.76
N VAL A 62 7.07 14.10 8.91
CA VAL A 62 5.74 14.36 8.32
C VAL A 62 5.11 15.62 8.90
N SER A 63 5.35 15.90 10.18
CA SER A 63 4.89 17.14 10.83
C SER A 63 5.52 18.39 10.19
N PHE A 64 6.76 18.31 9.70
CA PHE A 64 7.40 19.39 8.95
C PHE A 64 7.03 19.41 7.47
N ALA A 65 6.86 18.24 6.85
CA ALA A 65 6.48 18.11 5.43
C ALA A 65 5.03 18.50 5.15
N GLY A 66 4.19 18.48 6.19
CA GLY A 66 2.75 18.63 6.10
C GLY A 66 2.09 17.32 5.66
N ALA A 67 1.07 16.88 6.39
CA ALA A 67 0.34 15.64 6.10
C ALA A 67 -0.22 15.58 4.66
N GLY A 68 -0.54 16.73 4.06
CA GLY A 68 -1.02 16.82 2.69
C GLY A 68 -0.05 16.30 1.62
N ASN A 69 1.26 16.30 1.89
CA ASN A 69 2.26 15.79 0.94
C ASN A 69 2.33 14.26 0.92
N VAL A 70 2.13 13.64 2.08
CA VAL A 70 2.06 12.17 2.22
C VAL A 70 0.80 11.65 1.53
N ILE A 71 -0.34 12.30 1.75
CA ILE A 71 -1.63 11.90 1.16
C ILE A 71 -1.62 12.04 -0.37
N LYS A 72 -0.99 13.08 -0.94
CA LYS A 72 -0.85 13.22 -2.40
C LYS A 72 0.04 12.14 -3.03
N SER A 73 1.10 11.74 -2.33
CA SER A 73 2.01 10.69 -2.80
C SER A 73 1.32 9.32 -2.76
N LEU A 74 0.49 9.05 -1.74
CA LEU A 74 -0.36 7.86 -1.66
C LEU A 74 -1.44 7.85 -2.76
N LYS A 75 -2.15 8.97 -2.97
CA LYS A 75 -3.18 9.09 -4.02
C LYS A 75 -2.67 8.86 -5.44
N SER A 76 -1.40 9.17 -5.71
CA SER A 76 -0.80 8.91 -7.03
C SER A 76 -0.60 7.42 -7.32
N LYS A 77 -0.58 6.55 -6.29
CA LYS A 77 -0.58 5.09 -6.46
C LYS A 77 -1.99 4.48 -6.42
N GLU A 78 -2.98 5.14 -5.80
CA GLU A 78 -4.37 4.67 -5.75
C GLU A 78 -5.23 5.04 -6.98
N ALA A 79 -4.70 5.75 -7.98
CA ALA A 79 -5.44 6.08 -9.21
C ALA A 79 -5.56 4.90 -10.21
N THR A 80 -5.67 3.68 -9.70
CA THR A 80 -6.20 2.52 -10.43
C THR A 80 -7.14 1.76 -9.50
N ILE A 81 -8.13 2.48 -8.96
CA ILE A 81 -9.29 1.88 -8.32
C ILE A 81 -10.48 2.19 -9.19
N VAL A 82 -10.98 1.11 -9.78
CA VAL A 82 -12.19 1.00 -10.58
C VAL A 82 -13.35 1.56 -9.75
N GLU A 83 -14.12 2.44 -10.37
CA GLU A 83 -15.25 3.16 -9.82
C GLU A 83 -16.34 2.18 -9.32
N PHE A 84 -16.26 1.75 -8.07
CA PHE A 84 -17.35 1.04 -7.40
C PHE A 84 -18.41 2.05 -6.98
N LYS A 85 -19.47 2.15 -7.79
CA LYS A 85 -20.72 2.80 -7.43
C LYS A 85 -21.27 2.20 -6.14
N ALA A 86 -21.28 3.00 -5.09
CA ALA A 86 -22.11 2.75 -3.92
C ALA A 86 -23.59 2.91 -4.32
N ASN A 87 -24.36 1.83 -4.18
CA ASN A 87 -25.79 1.92 -3.98
C ASN A 87 -26.09 1.24 -2.64
N GLY A 88 -26.44 2.04 -1.64
CA GLY A 88 -26.74 1.56 -0.31
C GLY A 88 -28.07 0.81 -0.28
N THR A 89 -28.21 -0.09 0.69
CA THR A 89 -29.47 -0.25 1.43
C THR A 89 -29.19 -0.95 2.75
N ASP A 90 -29.75 -0.37 3.82
CA ASP A 90 -30.03 -0.97 5.11
C ASP A 90 -30.49 -2.44 5.06
N ALA A 91 -30.03 -3.23 6.01
CA ALA A 91 -30.84 -4.05 6.94
C ALA A 91 -30.07 -5.29 7.43
N ALA A 92 -29.88 -5.38 8.75
CA ALA A 92 -29.71 -6.64 9.45
C ALA A 92 -31.08 -7.35 9.60
N PRO A 93 -31.17 -8.55 10.20
CA PRO A 93 -30.34 -9.76 10.16
C PRO A 93 -31.16 -10.98 9.69
N SER A 94 -30.57 -12.03 9.13
CA SER A 94 -31.20 -13.36 9.21
C SER A 94 -30.24 -14.51 8.89
N GLU A 95 -30.20 -15.46 9.82
CA GLU A 95 -29.68 -16.80 9.66
C GLU A 95 -30.43 -17.51 8.52
N GLN A 96 -29.71 -18.06 7.54
CA GLN A 96 -30.04 -19.35 6.91
C GLN A 96 -28.98 -19.71 5.86
N GLU A 97 -28.37 -20.87 6.07
CA GLU A 97 -27.61 -21.62 5.08
C GLU A 97 -28.43 -21.76 3.78
N THR A 98 -27.91 -21.24 2.68
CA THR A 98 -28.26 -21.74 1.35
C THR A 98 -27.04 -21.56 0.47
N THR A 99 -26.40 -22.68 0.18
CA THR A 99 -25.25 -22.86 -0.70
C THR A 99 -25.59 -22.50 -2.14
N THR A 100 -25.40 -21.24 -2.50
CA THR A 100 -25.20 -20.82 -3.89
C THR A 100 -23.69 -20.70 -4.13
N PRO A 101 -23.12 -21.31 -5.18
CA PRO A 101 -21.74 -21.02 -5.56
C PRO A 101 -21.71 -19.58 -6.08
N SER A 102 -21.43 -18.64 -5.19
CA SER A 102 -21.16 -17.26 -5.60
C SER A 102 -19.93 -17.29 -6.50
N ASP A 103 -20.11 -16.94 -7.78
CA ASP A 103 -19.08 -16.71 -8.81
C ASP A 103 -18.02 -15.65 -8.41
N ASP A 104 -18.10 -15.10 -7.20
CA ASP A 104 -17.24 -14.03 -6.68
C ASP A 104 -16.08 -14.52 -5.80
N GLU A 105 -15.88 -15.83 -5.64
CA GLU A 105 -14.66 -16.30 -4.98
C GLU A 105 -13.46 -16.11 -5.91
N MET A 106 -12.56 -15.16 -5.60
CA MET A 106 -11.29 -14.98 -6.30
C MET A 106 -10.14 -15.61 -5.52
N VAL A 107 -9.27 -16.34 -6.22
CA VAL A 107 -8.02 -16.90 -5.70
C VAL A 107 -6.86 -16.00 -6.12
N THR A 108 -6.04 -15.60 -5.16
CA THR A 108 -4.80 -14.87 -5.42
C THR A 108 -3.67 -15.88 -5.66
N TYR A 109 -3.07 -15.86 -6.85
CA TYR A 109 -1.92 -16.70 -7.19
C TYR A 109 -0.77 -15.82 -7.66
N GLY A 110 0.22 -15.62 -6.78
CA GLY A 110 1.26 -14.61 -6.94
C GLY A 110 0.67 -13.19 -6.78
N ASN A 111 0.93 -12.31 -7.75
CA ASN A 111 0.41 -10.93 -7.77
C ASN A 111 -0.79 -10.77 -8.72
N LYS A 112 -1.48 -11.87 -9.05
CA LYS A 112 -2.64 -11.87 -9.96
C LYS A 112 -3.82 -12.55 -9.27
N GLN A 113 -5.02 -12.02 -9.49
CA GLN A 113 -6.27 -12.59 -9.02
C GLN A 113 -6.95 -13.32 -10.17
N PHE A 114 -7.42 -14.53 -9.90
CA PHE A 114 -8.17 -15.36 -10.83
C PHE A 114 -9.49 -15.75 -10.16
N PRO A 115 -10.60 -15.84 -10.91
CA PRO A 115 -11.81 -16.43 -10.34
C PRO A 115 -11.49 -17.88 -9.94
N ARG A 116 -11.95 -18.29 -8.77
CA ARG A 116 -11.80 -19.65 -8.24
C ARG A 116 -12.50 -20.66 -9.14
N TRP A 117 -13.64 -20.26 -9.69
CA TRP A 117 -14.48 -21.10 -10.52
C TRP A 117 -14.59 -20.51 -11.92
N ARG A 118 -14.41 -21.35 -12.94
CA ARG A 118 -14.72 -20.99 -14.33
C ARG A 118 -15.30 -22.22 -15.01
N GLU A 119 -16.48 -22.10 -15.60
CA GLU A 119 -17.15 -23.19 -16.34
C GLU A 119 -17.31 -24.49 -15.51
N GLY A 120 -17.56 -24.36 -14.20
CA GLY A 120 -17.73 -25.51 -13.29
C GLY A 120 -16.43 -26.24 -12.90
N LYS A 121 -15.27 -25.68 -13.23
CA LYS A 121 -13.94 -26.20 -12.86
C LYS A 121 -13.25 -25.28 -11.86
N GLU A 122 -12.48 -25.86 -10.93
CA GLU A 122 -11.79 -25.12 -9.88
C GLU A 122 -10.39 -24.70 -10.36
N PHE A 123 -9.97 -23.50 -9.97
CA PHE A 123 -8.64 -22.99 -10.24
C PHE A 123 -7.58 -23.90 -9.60
N SER A 124 -6.77 -24.54 -10.43
CA SER A 124 -5.72 -25.47 -10.04
C SER A 124 -4.33 -24.82 -10.01
N GLY A 125 -4.16 -23.71 -10.72
CA GLY A 125 -2.89 -22.98 -10.79
C GLY A 125 -2.64 -22.33 -12.15
N LEU A 126 -1.38 -21.98 -12.44
CA LEU A 126 -0.97 -21.46 -13.75
C LEU A 126 -0.17 -22.50 -14.53
N TYR A 127 -0.57 -22.75 -15.78
CA TYR A 127 0.20 -23.54 -16.74
C TYR A 127 0.69 -22.64 -17.87
N ARG A 128 2.02 -22.52 -18.02
CA ARG A 128 2.65 -21.63 -19.02
C ARG A 128 2.15 -20.19 -19.00
N GLY A 129 1.77 -19.70 -17.81
CA GLY A 129 1.27 -18.34 -17.63
C GLY A 129 -0.23 -18.15 -17.89
N GLN A 130 -0.96 -19.22 -18.27
CA GLN A 130 -2.41 -19.20 -18.40
C GLN A 130 -3.06 -19.89 -17.17
N PRO A 131 -4.21 -19.39 -16.68
CA PRO A 131 -4.91 -20.02 -15.57
C PRO A 131 -5.47 -21.38 -16.01
N ASN A 132 -5.18 -22.41 -15.22
CA ASN A 132 -5.66 -23.76 -15.43
C ASN A 132 -6.79 -24.07 -14.46
N TYR A 133 -7.88 -24.62 -14.99
CA TYR A 133 -9.07 -25.00 -14.23
C TYR A 133 -9.31 -26.50 -14.41
N THR A 134 -9.38 -27.24 -13.30
CA THR A 134 -9.56 -28.70 -13.29
C THR A 134 -10.86 -29.10 -12.63
#